data_AF-A0A659QP88-F1
#
_entry.id   AF-A0A659QP88-F1
#
_cell.length_a   1.000
_cell.length_b   1.000
_cell.length_c   1.000
_cell.angle_alpha   90.00
_cell.angle_beta   90.00
_cell.angle_gamma   90.00
#
_symmetry.space_group_name_H-M   'P 1'
#
loop_
_entity.id
_entity.type
_entity.pdbx_description
1 polymer ?
#
loop_
_entity_poly.entity_id
_entity_poly.type
_entity_poly.pdbx_seq_one_letter_code
_entity_poly.pdbx_strand_id
1 'polypeptide(L)' 'HKANQFLGMDALPTFIANDVIKMPDVPRYTAEYRKHLSEIFA' A
#
# COMPACT_ATOMS: atom_id res chain seq x y z
N HIS A 1 -7.91 0.26 11.27
CA HIS A 1 -7.17 -0.97 11.62
C HIS A 1 -7.85 -1.80 12.71
N LYS A 2 -8.22 -1.23 13.87
CA LYS A 2 -8.84 -2.01 14.96
C LYS A 2 -10.21 -2.61 14.64
N ALA A 3 -11.03 -1.95 13.83
CA ALA A 3 -12.32 -2.51 13.39
C ALA A 3 -12.17 -3.82 12.59
N ASN A 4 -11.15 -3.92 11.71
CA ASN A 4 -10.91 -5.13 10.94
C ASN A 4 -10.35 -6.26 11.82
N GLN A 5 -9.48 -5.93 12.77
CA GLN A 5 -8.98 -6.89 13.78
C GLN A 5 -10.11 -7.39 14.69
N PHE A 6 -11.09 -6.54 15.01
CA PHE A 6 -12.27 -6.95 15.78
C PHE A 6 -13.08 -8.05 15.07
N LEU A 7 -13.08 -8.06 13.73
CA LEU A 7 -13.69 -9.11 12.91
C LEU A 7 -12.77 -10.33 12.70
N GLY A 8 -11.61 -10.38 13.36
CA GLY A 8 -10.66 -11.49 13.28
C GLY A 8 -9.73 -11.46 12.05
N MET A 9 -9.64 -10.33 11.34
CA MET A 9 -8.72 -10.20 10.22
C MET A 9 -7.31 -9.80 10.68
N ASP A 10 -6.30 -10.37 10.04
CA ASP A 10 -4.91 -9.95 10.17
C ASP A 10 -4.52 -8.90 9.13
N ALA A 11 -3.60 -8.01 9.50
CA ALA A 11 -3.15 -6.92 8.65
C ALA A 11 -1.94 -7.34 7.80
N LEU A 12 -1.96 -6.92 6.53
CA LEU A 12 -0.78 -6.90 5.67
C LEU A 12 -0.06 -5.54 5.81
N PRO A 13 1.22 -5.45 5.41
CA PRO A 13 1.92 -4.16 5.36
C PRO A 13 1.16 -3.14 4.50
N THR A 14 1.02 -1.92 4.99
CA THR A 14 0.33 -0.83 4.27
C THR A 14 1.24 -0.24 3.21
N PHE A 15 0.69 0.05 2.02
CA PHE A 15 1.30 0.90 1.01
C PHE A 15 0.67 2.29 1.00
N ILE A 16 1.48 3.35 0.84
CA ILE A 16 1.01 4.74 0.73
C ILE A 16 1.90 5.54 -0.23
N ALA A 17 1.29 6.30 -1.13
CA ALA A 17 1.96 7.31 -1.94
C ALA A 17 1.80 8.69 -1.28
N ASN A 18 2.91 9.35 -0.96
CA ASN A 18 2.91 10.67 -0.32
C ASN A 18 3.13 11.80 -1.35
N ASP A 19 2.72 13.01 -0.98
CA ASP A 19 2.86 14.25 -1.75
C ASP A 19 2.23 14.22 -3.16
N VAL A 20 1.19 13.42 -3.35
CA VAL A 20 0.56 13.15 -4.65
C VAL A 20 -0.01 14.38 -5.37
N ILE A 21 -0.18 15.51 -4.68
CA ILE A 21 -0.63 16.78 -5.27
C ILE A 21 0.53 17.77 -5.46
N LYS A 22 1.39 17.92 -4.44
CA LYS A 22 2.49 18.90 -4.47
C LYS A 22 3.65 18.42 -5.35
N MET A 23 3.84 17.11 -5.44
CA MET A 23 4.90 16.44 -6.22
C MET A 23 4.36 15.13 -6.83
N PRO A 24 3.48 15.21 -7.85
CA PRO A 24 2.91 14.00 -8.46
C PRO A 24 3.95 13.19 -9.24
N ASP A 25 4.02 11.88 -8.98
CA ASP A 25 4.90 10.94 -9.70
C ASP A 25 4.24 9.56 -9.89
N VAL A 26 3.20 9.54 -10.73
CA VAL A 26 2.39 8.35 -11.00
C VAL A 26 3.21 7.14 -11.50
N PRO A 27 4.20 7.30 -12.41
CA PRO A 27 5.03 6.18 -12.84
C PRO A 27 5.79 5.51 -11.68
N ARG A 28 6.38 6.31 -10.79
CA ARG A 28 7.08 5.77 -9.62
C ARG A 28 6.14 5.03 -8.68
N TYR A 29 5.00 5.63 -8.34
CA TYR A 29 4.02 4.97 -7.45
C TYR A 29 3.52 3.64 -8.02
N THR A 30 3.37 3.57 -9.35
CA THR A 30 2.96 2.33 -10.04
C THR A 30 4.04 1.25 -9.91
N ALA A 31 5.31 1.60 -10.10
CA ALA A 31 6.41 0.66 -9.97
C ALA A 31 6.58 0.17 -8.51
N GLU A 32 6.53 1.09 -7.55
CA GLU A 32 6.62 0.78 -6.12
C GLU A 32 5.46 -0.10 -5.65
N TYR A 33 4.23 0.20 -6.10
CA TYR A 33 3.07 -0.59 -5.72
C TYR A 33 3.09 -2.00 -6.33
N ARG A 34 3.52 -2.15 -7.60
CA ARG A 34 3.72 -3.47 -8.22
C ARG A 34 4.73 -4.31 -7.44
N LYS A 35 5.84 -3.69 -7.01
CA LYS A 35 6.85 -4.36 -6.18
C LYS A 35 6.26 -4.80 -4.83
N HIS A 36 5.58 -3.89 -4.13
CA HIS A 36 4.94 -4.18 -2.85
C HIS A 36 3.94 -5.35 -2.94
N LEU A 37 3.09 -5.37 -3.96
CA LEU A 37 2.15 -6.46 -4.18
C LEU A 37 2.88 -7.78 -4.47
N SER A 38 3.98 -7.75 -5.22
CA SER A 38 4.79 -8.95 -5.51
C SER A 38 5.45 -9.50 -4.24
N GLU A 39 5.90 -8.64 -3.32
CA GLU A 39 6.51 -9.09 -2.05
C GLU A 39 5.51 -9.75 -1.10
N ILE A 40 4.21 -9.41 -1.22
CA ILE A 40 3.16 -9.91 -0.31
C ILE A 40 2.44 -11.14 -0.87
N PHE A 41 2.24 -11.21 -2.19
CA PHE A 41 1.32 -12.17 -2.82
C PHE A 41 1.95 -13.12 -3.84
N ALA A 42 3.25 -13.01 -4.13
CA ALA A 42 3.94 -13.91 -5.07
C ALA A 42 4.50 -15.17 -4.39
#